data_AF-A0A0L0FA42-F1
#
_entry.id   AF-A0A0L0FA42-F1
#
_cell.length_a   1.000
_cell.length_b   1.000
_cell.length_c   1.000
_cell.angle_alpha   90.00
_cell.angle_beta   90.00
_cell.angle_gamma   90.00
#
_symmetry.space_group_name_H-M   'P 1'
#
loop_
_entity.id
_entity.type
_entity.pdbx_description
1 polymer ?
#
loop_
_entity_poly.entity_id
_entity_poly.type
_entity_poly.pdbx_seq_one_letter_code
_entity_poly.pdbx_strand_id
1 'polypeptide(L)'
;PASTPSTRPLSHEKGELGVRGVAVVQCCDCRVAVHVTCYGIQSIDNPSEWRCSLCATLEYQQGDKLAVNCELCPQQGGAFMSAGKNKWVHTACALFIYESYFQGWRDGVGFPSRRPVLKEPIMLDKIPASRKSLKCKICAQSMGTAAGKKKVAKTACKQCDYGQCVVAFHVTCVQRSPDYPTEFDWSQFPSYNALSTYCTNVKHPPQK
;
A
#
# COMPACT_ATOMS: atom_id res chain seq x y z
N PRO A 1 -19.37 -12.48 12.92
CA PRO A 1 -18.07 -12.68 13.62
C PRO A 1 -16.92 -12.65 12.60
N ALA A 2 -16.16 -11.55 12.60
CA ALA A 2 -15.04 -11.34 11.70
C ALA A 2 -13.96 -12.41 11.91
N SER A 3 -13.59 -13.12 10.85
CA SER A 3 -12.44 -14.03 10.85
C SER A 3 -11.15 -13.20 10.85
N THR A 4 -10.51 -13.14 12.01
CA THR A 4 -9.11 -12.70 12.13
C THR A 4 -8.22 -13.56 11.23
N PRO A 5 -7.26 -12.99 10.48
CA PRO A 5 -6.27 -13.79 9.78
C PRO A 5 -5.42 -14.53 10.82
N SER A 6 -5.27 -15.84 10.64
CA SER A 6 -4.50 -16.72 11.51
C SER A 6 -3.05 -16.24 11.63
N THR A 7 -2.70 -15.69 12.79
CA THR A 7 -1.32 -15.39 13.18
C THR A 7 -0.66 -16.66 13.69
N ARG A 8 0.02 -17.41 12.80
CA ARG A 8 0.91 -18.49 13.26
C ARG A 8 2.30 -17.89 13.53
N PRO A 9 2.83 -17.94 14.76
CA PRO A 9 4.19 -17.51 15.03
C PRO A 9 5.18 -18.46 14.36
N LEU A 10 6.27 -17.91 13.83
CA LEU A 10 7.36 -18.66 13.20
C LEU A 10 8.15 -19.41 14.29
N SER A 11 8.19 -20.74 14.20
CA SER A 11 9.14 -21.55 14.95
C SER A 11 10.54 -21.34 14.39
N HIS A 12 11.50 -21.11 15.29
CA HIS A 12 12.93 -21.01 15.01
C HIS A 12 13.45 -22.29 14.34
N GLU A 13 13.84 -22.22 13.07
CA GLU A 13 14.84 -23.12 12.49
C GLU A 13 15.84 -22.28 11.69
N LYS A 14 17.11 -22.39 12.08
CA LYS A 14 18.25 -21.73 11.43
C LYS A 14 18.38 -22.26 10.00
N GLY A 15 18.25 -21.38 9.03
CA GLY A 15 18.49 -21.65 7.62
C GLY A 15 17.91 -20.51 6.80
N GLU A 16 18.68 -20.00 5.85
CA GLU A 16 18.28 -18.94 4.93
C GLU A 16 16.82 -19.13 4.49
N LEU A 17 15.98 -18.13 4.76
CA LEU A 17 14.58 -18.20 4.35
C LEU A 17 14.51 -18.15 2.82
N GLY A 18 14.40 -19.31 2.18
CA GLY A 18 13.89 -19.45 0.82
C GLY A 18 12.39 -19.09 0.82
N VAL A 19 12.07 -17.79 0.86
CA VAL A 19 10.71 -17.34 1.18
C VAL A 19 9.72 -17.66 0.05
N ARG A 20 8.85 -18.65 0.25
CA ARG A 20 7.63 -18.82 -0.54
C ARG A 20 6.54 -17.85 -0.05
N GLY A 21 6.27 -16.81 -0.84
CA GLY A 21 4.92 -16.25 -1.10
C GLY A 21 4.17 -15.47 0.00
N VAL A 22 4.14 -15.94 1.25
CA VAL A 22 3.12 -15.56 2.25
C VAL A 22 3.68 -15.23 3.64
N ALA A 23 4.99 -15.30 3.85
CA ALA A 23 5.57 -14.99 5.14
C ALA A 23 5.34 -13.52 5.52
N VAL A 24 4.95 -13.28 6.77
CA VAL A 24 4.87 -11.94 7.36
C VAL A 24 6.11 -11.71 8.21
N VAL A 25 6.71 -10.53 8.07
CA VAL A 25 7.77 -10.05 8.97
C VAL A 25 7.29 -8.78 9.65
N GLN A 26 7.75 -8.57 10.89
CA GLN A 26 7.43 -7.40 11.69
C GLN A 26 8.69 -6.59 11.95
N CYS A 27 8.62 -5.28 11.74
CA CYS A 27 9.74 -4.38 12.02
C CYS A 27 10.01 -4.31 13.53
N CYS A 28 11.25 -4.51 13.94
CA CYS A 28 11.65 -4.49 15.35
C CYS A 28 11.42 -3.12 16.03
N ASP A 29 11.57 -2.01 15.31
CA ASP A 29 11.33 -0.66 15.84
C ASP A 29 9.87 -0.26 15.80
N CYS A 30 9.29 -0.15 14.59
CA CYS A 30 7.99 0.49 14.44
C CYS A 30 6.82 -0.48 14.56
N ARG A 31 7.10 -1.80 14.62
CA ARG A 31 6.11 -2.89 14.70
C ARG A 31 5.19 -3.02 13.49
N VAL A 32 5.47 -2.32 12.39
CA VAL A 32 4.75 -2.54 11.12
C VAL A 32 4.96 -3.98 10.67
N ALA A 33 3.88 -4.65 10.30
CA ALA A 33 3.89 -6.01 9.78
C ALA A 33 3.56 -6.00 8.29
N VAL A 34 4.35 -6.71 7.50
CA VAL A 34 4.20 -6.78 6.04
C VAL A 34 4.43 -8.19 5.55
N HIS A 35 3.74 -8.59 4.47
CA HIS A 35 4.17 -9.75 3.72
C HIS A 35 5.52 -9.45 3.06
N VAL A 36 6.44 -10.41 3.13
CA VAL A 36 7.75 -10.35 2.48
C VAL A 36 7.60 -9.99 1.00
N THR A 37 6.63 -10.62 0.33
CA THR A 37 6.34 -10.39 -1.09
C THR A 37 5.75 -9.02 -1.37
N CYS A 38 4.78 -8.55 -0.58
CA CYS A 38 4.21 -7.21 -0.77
C CYS A 38 5.20 -6.09 -0.51
N TYR A 39 6.22 -6.34 0.32
CA TYR A 39 7.24 -5.35 0.66
C TYR A 39 8.55 -5.49 -0.14
N GLY A 40 8.64 -6.45 -1.06
CA GLY A 40 9.80 -6.60 -1.94
C GLY A 40 11.05 -7.21 -1.30
N ILE A 41 10.89 -7.87 -0.15
CA ILE A 41 12.02 -8.39 0.62
C ILE A 41 12.58 -9.63 -0.07
N GLN A 42 13.87 -9.61 -0.41
CA GLN A 42 14.53 -10.70 -1.12
C GLN A 42 15.02 -11.81 -0.18
N SER A 43 15.61 -11.42 0.94
CA SER A 43 16.10 -12.30 1.99
C SER A 43 16.03 -11.58 3.33
N ILE A 44 15.95 -12.36 4.41
CA ILE A 44 16.07 -11.87 5.77
C ILE A 44 16.98 -12.84 6.51
N ASP A 45 18.11 -12.33 7.01
CA ASP A 45 19.06 -13.15 7.77
C ASP A 45 18.53 -13.45 9.17
N ASN A 46 17.99 -12.43 9.85
CA ASN A 46 17.35 -12.56 11.16
C ASN A 46 15.99 -11.83 11.22
N PRO A 47 14.86 -12.56 11.20
CA PRO A 47 13.52 -11.95 11.22
C PRO A 47 13.23 -11.08 12.45
N SER A 48 13.84 -11.34 13.60
CA SER A 48 13.58 -10.55 14.83
C SER A 48 14.27 -9.19 14.82
N GLU A 49 15.31 -9.02 13.99
CA GLU A 49 16.11 -7.81 13.88
C GLU A 49 15.75 -6.98 12.64
N TRP A 50 14.85 -7.49 11.79
CA TRP A 50 14.48 -6.83 10.54
C TRP A 50 13.87 -5.42 10.78
N ARG A 51 14.34 -4.44 10.01
CA ARG A 51 13.87 -3.04 10.02
C ARG A 51 13.22 -2.70 8.68
N CYS A 52 12.08 -2.00 8.70
CA CYS A 52 11.46 -1.50 7.48
C CYS A 52 12.29 -0.35 6.87
N SER A 53 12.11 -0.05 5.58
CA SER A 53 12.87 0.99 4.87
C SER A 53 12.84 2.33 5.59
N LEU A 54 11.70 2.69 6.20
CA LEU A 54 11.57 3.95 6.93
C LEU A 54 12.48 4.00 8.17
N CYS A 55 12.46 2.96 9.00
CA CYS A 55 13.27 2.90 10.23
C CYS A 55 14.76 2.72 9.93
N ALA A 56 15.09 1.99 8.86
CA ALA A 56 16.47 1.81 8.40
C ALA A 56 17.08 3.12 7.87
N THR A 57 16.32 3.92 7.11
CA THR A 57 16.84 5.16 6.50
C THR A 57 16.86 6.35 7.46
N LEU A 58 15.85 6.51 8.30
CA LEU A 58 15.71 7.70 9.15
C LEU A 58 16.33 7.54 10.55
N GLU A 59 17.04 6.44 10.83
CA GLU A 59 17.54 6.07 12.17
C GLU A 59 16.46 6.22 13.27
N TYR A 60 15.22 5.92 12.88
CA TYR A 60 14.04 6.49 13.50
C TYR A 60 13.64 5.75 14.78
N GLN A 61 13.59 6.48 15.91
CA GLN A 61 13.07 5.98 17.18
C GLN A 61 11.52 6.10 17.19
N GLN A 62 10.85 5.22 17.94
CA GLN A 62 9.38 4.98 17.91
C GLN A 62 8.47 6.22 18.06
N GLY A 63 8.98 7.38 18.51
CA GLY A 63 8.21 8.59 18.84
C GLY A 63 7.79 9.45 17.65
N ASP A 64 8.58 9.52 16.56
CA ASP A 64 8.34 10.51 15.50
C ASP A 64 7.39 10.02 14.38
N LYS A 65 6.83 8.80 14.47
CA LYS A 65 6.01 8.10 13.42
C LYS A 65 4.93 8.94 12.73
N LEU A 66 4.50 10.04 13.35
CA LEU A 66 3.50 10.97 12.86
C LEU A 66 4.02 12.00 11.83
N ALA A 67 5.33 12.17 11.68
CA ALA A 67 5.90 13.24 10.85
C ALA A 67 6.06 12.89 9.36
N VAL A 68 6.12 11.60 9.00
CA VAL A 68 6.30 11.18 7.60
C VAL A 68 4.95 11.11 6.88
N ASN A 69 4.86 11.78 5.74
CA ASN A 69 3.65 11.81 4.92
C ASN A 69 3.84 10.99 3.64
N CYS A 70 2.78 10.29 3.23
CA CYS A 70 2.70 9.64 1.95
C CYS A 70 2.43 10.69 0.85
N GLU A 71 3.16 10.62 -0.27
CA GLU A 71 2.92 11.51 -1.43
C GLU A 71 1.59 11.20 -2.14
N LEU A 72 0.98 10.03 -1.89
CA LEU A 72 -0.19 9.54 -2.62
C LEU A 72 -1.49 9.52 -1.81
N CYS A 73 -1.44 9.73 -0.50
CA CYS A 73 -2.63 9.79 0.34
C CYS A 73 -2.39 10.61 1.61
N PRO A 74 -3.45 11.11 2.27
CA PRO A 74 -3.31 11.91 3.48
C PRO A 74 -3.10 11.06 4.76
N GLN A 75 -3.14 9.72 4.65
CA GLN A 75 -3.09 8.83 5.80
C GLN A 75 -1.68 8.80 6.43
N GLN A 76 -1.63 8.62 7.75
CA GLN A 76 -0.39 8.41 8.51
C GLN A 76 -0.24 6.94 8.94
N GLY A 77 0.98 6.58 9.33
CA GLY A 77 1.35 5.23 9.76
C GLY A 77 1.24 4.18 8.65
N GLY A 78 1.57 2.93 8.96
CA GLY A 78 1.60 1.83 7.99
C GLY A 78 2.98 1.63 7.36
N ALA A 79 3.05 0.77 6.34
CA ALA A 79 4.29 0.43 5.66
C ALA A 79 4.62 1.45 4.56
N PHE A 80 5.83 1.99 4.59
CA PHE A 80 6.31 2.98 3.63
C PHE A 80 7.42 2.41 2.76
N MET A 81 7.49 2.90 1.53
CA MET A 81 8.61 2.75 0.63
C MET A 81 9.13 4.12 0.22
N SER A 82 10.43 4.23 -0.01
CA SER A 82 11.10 5.45 -0.49
C SER A 82 10.69 5.74 -1.93
N ALA A 83 10.32 6.99 -2.19
CA ALA A 83 10.15 7.55 -3.54
C ALA A 83 11.36 8.44 -3.94
N GLY A 84 12.49 8.28 -3.23
CA GLY A 84 13.70 9.08 -3.41
C GLY A 84 13.58 10.50 -2.85
N LYS A 85 14.71 11.19 -2.66
CA LYS A 85 14.79 12.59 -2.22
C LYS A 85 13.94 12.89 -0.96
N ASN A 86 14.02 12.03 0.05
CA ASN A 86 13.24 12.11 1.31
C ASN A 86 11.72 12.07 1.14
N LYS A 87 11.23 11.58 -0.01
CA LYS A 87 9.81 11.34 -0.24
C LYS A 87 9.46 9.89 0.06
N TRP A 88 8.25 9.70 0.57
CA TRP A 88 7.77 8.40 1.01
C TRP A 88 6.37 8.16 0.47
N VAL A 89 6.08 6.91 0.16
CA VAL A 89 4.75 6.45 -0.24
C VAL A 89 4.39 5.21 0.53
N HIS A 90 3.11 5.01 0.83
CA HIS A 90 2.70 3.72 1.37
C HIS A 90 2.95 2.62 0.36
N THR A 91 3.38 1.45 0.83
CA THR A 91 3.52 0.25 0.00
C THR A 91 2.21 -0.06 -0.73
N ALA A 92 1.06 0.03 -0.05
CA ALA A 92 -0.24 -0.16 -0.68
C ALA A 92 -0.53 0.89 -1.77
N CYS A 93 -0.21 2.17 -1.55
CA CYS A 93 -0.39 3.21 -2.56
C CYS A 93 0.49 2.97 -3.79
N ALA A 94 1.74 2.56 -3.59
CA ALA A 94 2.67 2.24 -4.67
C ALA A 94 2.23 1.02 -5.49
N LEU A 95 1.60 0.03 -4.86
CA LEU A 95 1.11 -1.18 -5.52
C LEU A 95 -0.17 -0.97 -6.33
N PHE A 96 -1.10 -0.12 -5.86
CA PHE A 96 -2.47 -0.05 -6.40
C PHE A 96 -2.83 1.28 -7.06
N ILE A 97 -1.87 2.21 -7.19
CA ILE A 97 -1.95 3.30 -8.15
C ILE A 97 -1.15 2.89 -9.38
N TYR A 98 -1.85 2.59 -10.47
CA TYR A 98 -1.26 1.97 -11.67
C TYR A 98 -0.04 2.70 -12.25
N GLU A 99 -0.05 4.03 -12.24
CA GLU A 99 0.99 4.86 -12.84
C GLU A 99 2.15 5.17 -11.88
N SER A 100 2.09 4.73 -10.61
CA SER A 100 3.30 4.60 -9.80
C SER A 100 4.00 3.29 -10.14
N TYR A 101 5.32 3.33 -10.26
CA TYR A 101 6.09 2.15 -10.68
C TYR A 101 7.43 2.07 -9.93
N PHE A 102 7.97 0.86 -9.82
CA PHE A 102 9.25 0.60 -9.17
C PHE A 102 10.40 0.93 -10.13
N GLN A 103 11.46 1.58 -9.65
CA GLN A 103 12.61 1.90 -10.49
C GLN A 103 13.22 0.62 -11.09
N GLY A 104 13.52 0.64 -12.39
CA GLY A 104 13.98 -0.53 -13.14
C GLY A 104 12.85 -1.32 -13.83
N TRP A 105 11.59 -1.05 -13.50
CA TRP A 105 10.44 -1.49 -14.29
C TRP A 105 10.22 -0.48 -15.45
N ARG A 106 10.99 -0.65 -16.54
CA ARG A 106 10.78 0.14 -17.75
C ARG A 106 9.70 -0.55 -18.60
N ASP A 107 8.76 0.27 -19.05
CA ASP A 107 7.88 0.04 -20.22
C ASP A 107 6.51 -0.63 -20.02
N GLY A 108 6.03 -0.85 -18.80
CA GLY A 108 4.59 -1.14 -18.57
C GLY A 108 4.03 -2.40 -19.23
N VAL A 109 4.87 -3.21 -19.90
CA VAL A 109 4.54 -4.51 -20.49
C VAL A 109 4.80 -5.61 -19.47
N GLY A 110 3.79 -5.83 -18.63
CA GLY A 110 3.64 -7.05 -17.83
C GLY A 110 4.75 -7.35 -16.82
N PHE A 111 4.47 -8.33 -15.99
CA PHE A 111 5.53 -9.03 -15.28
C PHE A 111 6.21 -9.94 -16.30
N PRO A 112 7.52 -9.78 -16.61
CA PRO A 112 8.24 -10.90 -17.20
C PRO A 112 8.04 -12.10 -16.27
N SER A 113 8.10 -13.32 -16.79
CA SER A 113 7.74 -14.57 -16.11
C SER A 113 8.52 -14.92 -14.81
N ARG A 114 9.22 -13.95 -14.20
CA ARG A 114 9.78 -13.97 -12.85
C ARG A 114 9.08 -12.94 -11.97
N ARG A 115 8.79 -13.30 -10.71
CA ARG A 115 8.25 -12.37 -9.71
C ARG A 115 9.03 -11.04 -9.74
N PRO A 116 8.36 -9.88 -9.81
CA PRO A 116 9.05 -8.60 -9.82
C PRO A 116 9.83 -8.44 -8.52
N VAL A 117 11.00 -7.85 -8.62
CA VAL A 117 11.66 -7.30 -7.45
C VAL A 117 11.06 -5.91 -7.26
N LEU A 118 10.25 -5.73 -6.21
CA LEU A 118 9.73 -4.42 -5.82
C LEU A 118 10.90 -3.59 -5.30
N LYS A 119 11.55 -2.84 -6.19
CA LYS A 119 12.75 -2.04 -5.86
C LYS A 119 12.39 -0.58 -5.63
N GLU A 120 12.88 -0.05 -4.52
CA GLU A 120 12.95 1.39 -4.30
C GLU A 120 14.02 2.03 -5.20
N PRO A 121 13.87 3.31 -5.57
CA PRO A 121 12.75 4.20 -5.26
C PRO A 121 11.50 3.95 -6.10
N ILE A 122 10.34 4.30 -5.54
CA ILE A 122 9.08 4.37 -6.28
C ILE A 122 9.04 5.65 -7.12
N MET A 123 8.76 5.49 -8.41
CA MET A 123 8.65 6.57 -9.37
C MET A 123 7.20 7.07 -9.45
N LEU A 124 7.02 8.39 -9.34
CA LEU A 124 5.70 9.06 -9.25
C LEU A 124 5.44 10.03 -10.42
N ASP A 125 6.37 10.12 -11.37
CA ASP A 125 6.38 11.06 -12.49
C ASP A 125 5.27 10.79 -13.51
N LYS A 126 4.84 9.54 -13.65
CA LYS A 126 3.77 9.14 -14.58
C LYS A 126 2.35 9.30 -14.03
N ILE A 127 2.19 9.71 -12.76
CA ILE A 127 0.87 9.86 -12.15
C ILE A 127 0.15 11.08 -12.74
N PRO A 128 -0.97 10.89 -13.48
CA PRO A 128 -1.62 11.98 -14.19
C PRO A 128 -2.30 12.94 -13.22
N ALA A 129 -2.40 14.20 -13.64
CA ALA A 129 -3.11 15.24 -12.87
C ALA A 129 -4.58 14.87 -12.62
N SER A 130 -5.20 14.11 -13.54
CA SER A 130 -6.57 13.62 -13.39
C SER A 130 -6.77 12.84 -12.08
N ARG A 131 -5.85 11.92 -11.74
CA ARG A 131 -5.91 11.17 -10.47
C ARG A 131 -5.80 12.04 -9.24
N LYS A 132 -4.98 13.09 -9.32
CA LYS A 132 -4.78 14.07 -8.22
C LYS A 132 -5.96 15.03 -8.08
N SER A 133 -6.79 15.14 -9.11
CA SER A 133 -8.00 15.98 -9.12
C SER A 133 -9.25 15.26 -8.61
N LEU A 134 -9.21 13.92 -8.54
CA LEU A 134 -10.30 13.11 -8.01
C LEU A 134 -10.53 13.38 -6.52
N LYS A 135 -11.81 13.38 -6.11
CA LYS A 135 -12.21 13.60 -4.72
C LYS A 135 -12.46 12.26 -4.04
N CYS A 136 -11.65 11.94 -3.03
CA CYS A 136 -11.88 10.75 -2.22
C CYS A 136 -13.20 10.86 -1.45
N LYS A 137 -14.15 9.95 -1.71
CA LYS A 137 -15.47 9.90 -1.05
C LYS A 137 -15.37 9.77 0.47
N ILE A 138 -14.44 8.96 0.95
CA ILE A 138 -14.22 8.72 2.38
C ILE A 138 -13.64 9.96 3.07
N CYS A 139 -12.62 10.61 2.46
CA CYS A 139 -12.12 11.88 2.97
C CYS A 139 -13.20 12.95 2.93
N ALA A 140 -14.05 12.96 1.89
CA ALA A 140 -15.14 13.91 1.74
C ALA A 140 -16.16 13.81 2.90
N GLN A 141 -16.43 12.60 3.37
CA GLN A 141 -17.32 12.32 4.49
C GLN A 141 -16.75 12.80 5.84
N SER A 142 -15.42 12.89 5.98
CA SER A 142 -14.75 13.38 7.19
C SER A 142 -14.40 14.88 7.16
N MET A 143 -14.86 15.65 6.16
CA MET A 143 -14.53 17.07 5.91
C MET A 143 -15.20 18.10 6.84
N GLY A 144 -15.49 17.76 8.09
CA GLY A 144 -15.95 18.73 9.09
C GLY A 144 -14.88 19.76 9.51
N THR A 145 -13.59 19.53 9.21
CA THR A 145 -12.50 20.39 9.74
C THR A 145 -11.59 20.96 8.64
N ALA A 146 -11.14 22.21 8.84
CA ALA A 146 -10.26 22.93 7.91
C ALA A 146 -8.87 22.27 7.71
N ALA A 147 -8.40 21.51 8.70
CA ALA A 147 -7.16 20.73 8.63
C ALA A 147 -7.26 19.55 7.63
N GLY A 148 -8.44 18.92 7.52
CA GLY A 148 -8.71 17.85 6.55
C GLY A 148 -8.69 18.34 5.10
N LYS A 149 -9.06 19.60 4.85
CA LYS A 149 -9.15 20.18 3.50
C LYS A 149 -7.78 20.43 2.84
N LYS A 150 -6.75 20.81 3.60
CA LYS A 150 -5.41 21.13 3.05
C LYS A 150 -4.56 19.91 2.69
N LYS A 151 -4.73 18.77 3.40
CA LYS A 151 -3.90 17.56 3.19
C LYS A 151 -4.33 16.70 1.99
N VAL A 152 -5.56 16.88 1.51
CA VAL A 152 -6.19 16.05 0.46
C VAL A 152 -5.95 16.55 -0.97
N ALA A 153 -5.55 17.82 -1.14
CA ALA A 153 -5.64 18.51 -2.43
C ALA A 153 -4.62 18.08 -3.51
N LYS A 154 -3.71 17.13 -3.25
CA LYS A 154 -2.65 16.72 -4.21
C LYS A 154 -2.35 15.21 -4.22
N THR A 155 -3.25 14.39 -3.70
CA THR A 155 -3.03 12.94 -3.54
C THR A 155 -3.80 12.13 -4.58
N ALA A 156 -3.32 10.94 -4.96
CA ALA A 156 -3.86 10.17 -6.07
C ALA A 156 -4.97 9.20 -5.61
N CYS A 157 -6.12 9.23 -6.28
CA CYS A 157 -7.20 8.28 -6.01
C CYS A 157 -7.20 7.08 -6.99
N LYS A 158 -7.70 5.95 -6.50
CA LYS A 158 -8.22 4.83 -7.28
C LYS A 158 -9.74 4.97 -7.39
N GLN A 159 -10.29 4.55 -8.53
CA GLN A 159 -11.73 4.55 -8.76
C GLN A 159 -12.33 3.18 -8.47
N CYS A 160 -13.62 3.18 -8.20
CA CYS A 160 -14.40 1.97 -8.01
C CYS A 160 -14.29 1.05 -9.23
N ASP A 161 -14.01 -0.23 -8.99
CA ASP A 161 -13.84 -1.23 -10.05
C ASP A 161 -15.18 -1.76 -10.61
N TYR A 162 -16.32 -1.28 -10.11
CA TYR A 162 -17.63 -1.67 -10.62
C TYR A 162 -18.03 -0.88 -11.86
N GLY A 163 -18.00 -1.52 -13.03
CA GLY A 163 -18.48 -0.98 -14.30
C GLY A 163 -17.82 0.37 -14.66
N GLN A 164 -18.64 1.38 -14.92
CA GLN A 164 -18.18 2.76 -15.21
C GLN A 164 -18.33 3.68 -14.00
N CYS A 165 -18.34 3.14 -12.78
CA CYS A 165 -18.52 3.94 -11.58
C CYS A 165 -17.37 4.92 -11.37
N VAL A 166 -17.68 6.21 -11.29
CA VAL A 166 -16.67 7.27 -11.18
C VAL A 166 -16.28 7.59 -9.74
N VAL A 167 -16.89 6.92 -8.74
CA VAL A 167 -16.57 7.14 -7.32
C VAL A 167 -15.11 6.80 -7.08
N ALA A 168 -14.41 7.70 -6.40
CA ALA A 168 -12.98 7.59 -6.15
C ALA A 168 -12.64 7.63 -4.65
N PHE A 169 -11.52 7.02 -4.30
CA PHE A 169 -10.97 7.02 -2.94
C PHE A 169 -9.45 6.84 -2.98
N HIS A 170 -8.75 7.28 -1.93
CA HIS A 170 -7.37 6.86 -1.74
C HIS A 170 -7.34 5.37 -1.41
N VAL A 171 -6.32 4.66 -1.90
CA VAL A 171 -6.12 3.21 -1.65
C VAL A 171 -6.17 2.90 -0.16
N THR A 172 -5.42 3.62 0.67
CA THR A 172 -5.41 3.40 2.12
C THR A 172 -6.68 3.86 2.82
N CYS A 173 -7.45 4.78 2.23
CA CYS A 173 -8.74 5.17 2.82
C CYS A 173 -9.75 4.04 2.68
N VAL A 174 -9.88 3.46 1.48
CA VAL A 174 -10.81 2.35 1.27
C VAL A 174 -10.40 1.10 2.05
N GLN A 175 -9.11 0.77 2.09
CA GLN A 175 -8.60 -0.37 2.86
C GLN A 175 -8.84 -0.27 4.38
N ARG A 176 -8.96 0.94 4.92
CA ARG A 176 -9.19 1.17 6.36
C ARG A 176 -10.66 1.37 6.70
N SER A 177 -11.55 1.41 5.69
CA SER A 177 -12.96 1.67 5.90
C SER A 177 -13.75 0.36 5.88
N PRO A 178 -14.33 -0.09 7.01
CA PRO A 178 -15.04 -1.36 7.08
C PRO A 178 -16.32 -1.37 6.21
N ASP A 179 -16.91 -0.21 5.95
CA ASP A 179 -18.11 -0.10 5.13
C ASP A 179 -17.85 -0.26 3.63
N TYR A 180 -16.59 -0.21 3.18
CA TYR A 180 -16.25 -0.22 1.76
C TYR A 180 -15.59 -1.56 1.39
N PRO A 181 -16.21 -2.36 0.50
CA PRO A 181 -15.64 -3.65 0.12
C PRO A 181 -14.33 -3.51 -0.66
N THR A 182 -13.38 -4.37 -0.32
CA THR A 182 -12.14 -4.57 -1.09
C THR A 182 -11.90 -6.05 -1.27
N GLU A 183 -11.51 -6.47 -2.46
CA GLU A 183 -11.18 -7.86 -2.78
C GLU A 183 -9.73 -7.93 -3.25
N PHE A 184 -9.02 -8.96 -2.79
CA PHE A 184 -7.63 -9.17 -3.16
C PHE A 184 -7.45 -10.49 -3.92
N ASP A 185 -7.04 -10.38 -5.19
CA ASP A 185 -6.78 -11.53 -6.05
C ASP A 185 -5.27 -11.85 -6.08
N TRP A 186 -4.89 -12.87 -5.30
CA TRP A 186 -3.51 -13.35 -5.24
C TRP A 186 -2.98 -13.92 -6.54
N SER A 187 -3.86 -14.39 -7.45
CA SER A 187 -3.44 -14.91 -8.75
C SER A 187 -2.97 -13.79 -9.68
N GLN A 188 -3.52 -12.58 -9.48
CA GLN A 188 -3.14 -11.40 -10.22
C GLN A 188 -1.96 -10.67 -9.58
N PHE A 189 -1.68 -10.85 -8.28
CA PHE A 189 -0.53 -10.22 -7.64
C PHE A 189 0.77 -10.66 -8.33
N PRO A 190 1.63 -9.72 -8.77
CA PRO A 190 1.77 -8.32 -8.33
C PRO A 190 1.11 -7.24 -9.21
N SER A 191 0.17 -7.61 -10.07
CA SER A 191 -0.60 -6.67 -10.89
C SER A 191 -1.33 -5.64 -10.03
N TYR A 192 -1.43 -4.42 -10.56
CA TYR A 192 -2.22 -3.35 -9.97
C TYR A 192 -3.71 -3.72 -9.85
N ASN A 193 -4.18 -4.68 -10.66
CA ASN A 193 -5.54 -5.23 -10.61
C ASN A 193 -5.73 -6.28 -9.51
N ALA A 194 -4.67 -6.64 -8.76
CA ALA A 194 -4.78 -7.57 -7.64
C ALA A 194 -5.63 -7.02 -6.48
N LEU A 195 -5.86 -5.70 -6.42
CA LEU A 195 -6.79 -5.09 -5.47
C LEU A 195 -7.97 -4.47 -6.21
N SER A 196 -9.14 -5.07 -6.05
CA SER A 196 -10.42 -4.48 -6.45
C SER A 196 -11.03 -3.73 -5.28
N THR A 197 -11.66 -2.60 -5.57
CA THR A 197 -12.17 -1.66 -4.59
C THR A 197 -13.54 -1.16 -5.00
N TYR A 198 -14.50 -1.21 -4.08
CA TYR A 198 -15.89 -0.94 -4.39
C TYR A 198 -16.47 0.15 -3.51
N CYS A 199 -17.30 1.01 -4.10
CA CYS A 199 -18.08 1.97 -3.33
C CYS A 199 -19.42 1.38 -2.88
N THR A 200 -20.00 1.97 -1.84
CA THR A 200 -21.26 1.57 -1.20
C THR A 200 -22.51 2.02 -1.94
N ASN A 201 -22.44 2.23 -3.26
CA ASN A 201 -23.62 2.65 -4.01
C ASN A 201 -24.62 1.50 -4.08
N VAL A 202 -25.89 1.75 -3.73
CA VAL A 202 -26.98 0.75 -3.72
C VAL A 202 -27.24 0.07 -5.06
N LYS A 203 -26.77 0.68 -6.16
CA LYS A 203 -26.85 0.11 -7.51
C LYS A 203 -25.80 -0.98 -7.78
N HIS A 204 -24.82 -1.14 -6.90
CA HIS A 204 -23.85 -2.21 -7.03
C HIS A 204 -24.47 -3.48 -6.42
N PRO A 205 -24.41 -4.63 -7.10
CA PRO A 205 -24.79 -5.88 -6.48
C PRO A 205 -23.91 -6.10 -5.24
N PRO A 206 -24.47 -6.74 -4.18
CA PRO A 206 -23.66 -7.13 -3.03
C PRO A 206 -22.48 -7.98 -3.53
N GLN A 207 -21.27 -7.54 -3.21
CA GLN A 207 -20.06 -8.32 -3.48
C GLN A 207 -20.13 -9.56 -2.58
N LYS A 208 -19.92 -10.75 -3.15
CA LYS A 208 -20.11 -12.05 -2.48
C LYS A 208 -18.94 -12.40 -1.58
#